data_AF-A0A1P8FA97-F1
#
_entry.id   AF-A0A1P8FA97-F1
#
_cell.length_a   1.000
_cell.length_b   1.000
_cell.length_c   1.000
_cell.angle_alpha   90.00
_cell.angle_beta   90.00
_cell.angle_gamma   90.00
#
_symmetry.space_group_name_H-M   'P 1'
#
loop_
_entity.id
_entity.type
_entity.pdbx_description
1 polymer ?
#
loop_
_entity_poly.entity_id
_entity_poly.type
_entity_poly.pdbx_seq_one_letter_code
_entity_poly.pdbx_strand_id
1 'polypeptide(L)'
;MKRRAHKILRCWLAIGISLVSISLFGGCKGATQTPALITFNDLVSQPASYNNRAVTVEGYFFAGFEISALSSGLVPSIYDPARLTPVQPLIWITGDLGQSVYQNLQQQSDTPSGYPEKFGHIRLTGLFQQGKFGHLDAYNFQISVTQATILP
;
A
#
# COMPACT_ATOMS: atom_id res chain seq x y z
N MET A 1 -21.40 49.60 63.44
CA MET A 1 -20.29 49.60 62.45
C MET A 1 -20.83 49.19 61.09
N LYS A 2 -20.52 49.96 60.04
CA LYS A 2 -20.53 49.68 58.56
C LYS A 2 -21.77 48.96 57.98
N ARG A 3 -22.71 49.64 57.29
CA ARG A 3 -22.69 50.28 55.94
C ARG A 3 -23.34 49.38 54.86
N ARG A 4 -24.39 49.96 54.24
CA ARG A 4 -24.78 49.93 52.80
C ARG A 4 -25.28 48.59 52.23
N ALA A 5 -26.54 48.46 51.79
CA ALA A 5 -27.31 49.13 50.72
C ALA A 5 -27.28 48.37 49.37
N HIS A 6 -28.37 48.53 48.62
CA HIS A 6 -28.67 48.06 47.25
C HIS A 6 -29.45 46.73 47.24
N LYS A 7 -30.78 46.69 47.22
CA LYS A 7 -31.78 47.43 46.40
C LYS A 7 -31.64 47.04 44.92
N ILE A 8 -32.76 46.51 44.39
CA ILE A 8 -33.13 46.45 42.97
C ILE A 8 -32.33 45.35 42.21
N LEU A 9 -32.85 44.49 41.32
CA LEU A 9 -33.77 44.74 40.22
C LEU A 9 -33.89 43.48 39.34
N ARG A 10 -35.08 43.28 38.78
CA ARG A 10 -35.42 42.59 37.50
C ARG A 10 -35.24 41.06 37.41
N CYS A 11 -36.30 40.25 37.27
CA CYS A 11 -37.37 40.22 36.25
C CYS A 11 -36.94 39.40 35.02
N TRP A 12 -37.90 38.61 34.52
CA TRP A 12 -37.99 37.89 33.24
C TRP A 12 -37.73 36.38 33.22
N LEU A 13 -38.82 35.64 33.46
CA LEU A 13 -39.26 34.50 32.66
C LEU A 13 -39.14 34.79 31.15
N ALA A 14 -38.64 33.81 30.37
CA ALA A 14 -39.15 33.36 29.06
C ALA A 14 -38.14 32.33 28.50
N ILE A 15 -38.47 31.05 28.41
CA ILE A 15 -39.02 30.37 27.22
C ILE A 15 -38.20 30.68 25.96
N GLY A 16 -37.39 29.70 25.55
CA GLY A 16 -36.65 29.71 24.30
C GLY A 16 -36.28 28.28 23.88
N ILE A 17 -37.25 27.58 23.31
CA ILE A 17 -37.11 26.29 22.61
C ILE A 17 -36.04 26.46 21.53
N SER A 18 -34.87 25.84 21.68
CA SER A 18 -33.79 25.91 20.70
C SER A 18 -33.73 24.66 19.83
N LEU A 19 -34.11 24.91 18.58
CA LEU A 19 -34.00 24.16 17.34
C LEU A 19 -33.23 22.82 17.31
N VAL A 20 -33.99 21.83 16.84
CA VAL A 20 -33.57 20.66 16.06
C VAL A 20 -32.50 21.04 15.02
N SER A 21 -31.29 20.52 15.19
CA SER A 21 -30.22 20.58 14.18
C SER A 21 -30.22 19.28 13.38
N ILE A 22 -30.89 19.29 12.23
CA ILE A 22 -30.76 18.27 11.19
C ILE A 22 -29.42 18.51 10.49
N SER A 23 -28.40 17.71 10.84
CA SER A 23 -27.16 17.66 10.06
C SER A 23 -27.42 16.88 8.77
N LEU A 24 -27.53 17.65 7.70
CA LEU A 24 -27.64 17.20 6.32
C LEU A 24 -26.53 16.22 5.94
N PHE A 25 -26.94 15.18 5.22
CA PHE A 25 -26.10 14.22 4.51
C PHE A 25 -25.08 14.94 3.62
N GLY A 26 -23.84 15.06 4.11
CA GLY A 26 -22.69 15.36 3.29
C GLY A 26 -22.34 14.12 2.47
N GLY A 27 -22.76 14.10 1.21
CA GLY A 27 -22.49 12.99 0.29
C GLY A 27 -20.99 12.69 0.20
N CYS A 28 -20.61 11.48 0.62
CA CYS A 28 -19.37 10.86 0.17
C CYS A 28 -19.48 10.61 -1.34
N LYS A 29 -19.20 11.64 -2.14
CA LYS A 29 -18.69 11.43 -3.51
C LYS A 29 -17.31 10.79 -3.35
N GLY A 30 -17.31 9.48 -3.14
CA GLY A 30 -16.12 8.64 -3.26
C GLY A 30 -15.70 8.65 -4.71
N ALA A 31 -15.03 9.72 -5.15
CA ALA A 31 -14.16 9.63 -6.29
C ALA A 31 -13.07 8.66 -5.86
N THR A 32 -13.12 7.42 -6.34
CA THR A 32 -12.05 6.45 -6.23
C THR A 32 -10.85 7.06 -6.94
N GLN A 33 -10.04 7.83 -6.21
CA GLN A 33 -8.82 8.40 -6.74
C GLN A 33 -7.88 7.23 -6.98
N THR A 34 -7.76 6.79 -8.23
CA THR A 34 -6.73 5.84 -8.64
C THR A 34 -5.39 6.41 -8.20
N PRO A 35 -4.61 5.71 -7.36
CA PRO A 35 -3.32 6.21 -6.90
C PRO A 35 -2.45 6.54 -8.11
N ALA A 36 -1.79 7.70 -8.08
CA ALA A 36 -0.85 8.08 -9.11
C ALA A 36 0.23 7.00 -9.27
N LEU A 37 0.71 6.81 -10.50
CA LEU A 37 1.81 5.89 -10.79
C LEU A 37 3.09 6.43 -10.16
N ILE A 38 3.73 5.64 -9.30
CA ILE A 38 4.97 5.94 -8.59
C ILE A 38 6.04 5.01 -9.13
N THR A 39 7.26 5.52 -9.32
CA THR A 39 8.37 4.68 -9.77
C THR A 39 8.85 3.76 -8.65
N PHE A 40 9.36 2.59 -9.00
CA PHE A 40 9.98 1.68 -8.03
C PHE A 40 11.07 2.39 -7.21
N ASN A 41 11.90 3.20 -7.87
CA ASN A 41 13.01 3.89 -7.24
C ASN A 41 12.53 4.94 -6.21
N ASP A 42 11.43 5.64 -6.48
CA ASP A 42 10.88 6.61 -5.52
C ASP A 42 10.38 5.92 -4.25
N LEU A 43 9.72 4.75 -4.37
CA LEU A 43 9.25 3.98 -3.21
C LEU A 43 10.41 3.58 -2.29
N VAL A 44 11.52 3.10 -2.85
CA VAL A 44 12.64 2.58 -2.06
C VAL A 44 13.60 3.67 -1.59
N SER A 45 13.69 4.80 -2.30
CA SER A 45 14.53 5.93 -1.90
C SER A 45 13.85 6.90 -0.93
N GLN A 46 12.51 6.97 -0.95
CA GLN A 46 11.72 7.84 -0.07
C GLN A 46 10.58 7.07 0.64
N PRO A 47 10.87 5.94 1.31
CA PRO A 47 9.82 5.05 1.81
C PRO A 47 8.92 5.71 2.86
N ALA A 48 9.46 6.64 3.66
CA ALA A 48 8.69 7.39 4.65
C ALA A 48 7.56 8.24 4.02
N SER A 49 7.75 8.73 2.79
CA SER A 49 6.75 9.52 2.06
C SER A 49 5.54 8.68 1.62
N TYR A 50 5.71 7.36 1.52
CA TYR A 50 4.71 6.43 1.00
C TYR A 50 4.22 5.42 2.04
N ASN A 51 4.81 5.38 3.24
CA ASN A 51 4.47 4.40 4.27
C ASN A 51 2.99 4.48 4.68
N ASN A 52 2.34 3.32 4.73
CA ASN A 52 0.91 3.14 4.98
C ASN A 52 0.01 3.91 3.98
N ARG A 53 0.43 4.03 2.72
CA ARG A 53 -0.38 4.61 1.64
C ARG A 53 -0.64 3.60 0.54
N ALA A 54 -1.78 3.75 -0.11
CA ALA A 54 -2.05 3.04 -1.37
C ALA A 54 -1.14 3.62 -2.47
N VAL A 55 -0.41 2.76 -3.16
CA VAL A 55 0.48 3.13 -4.25
C VAL A 55 0.16 2.28 -5.48
N THR A 56 0.40 2.85 -6.66
CA THR A 56 0.45 2.10 -7.92
C THR A 56 1.88 2.13 -8.41
N VAL A 57 2.48 0.97 -8.68
CA VAL A 57 3.87 0.85 -9.10
C VAL A 57 4.02 -0.21 -10.19
N GLU A 58 4.98 0.02 -11.07
CA GLU A 58 5.44 -0.95 -12.06
C GLU A 58 6.77 -1.56 -11.62
N GLY A 59 6.94 -2.85 -11.89
CA GLY A 59 8.17 -3.55 -11.59
C GLY A 59 8.12 -5.01 -12.01
N TYR A 60 9.22 -5.70 -11.82
CA TYR A 60 9.34 -7.12 -12.15
C TYR A 60 9.00 -7.94 -10.93
N PHE A 61 7.87 -8.63 -10.99
CA PHE A 61 7.49 -9.61 -9.98
C PHE A 61 8.35 -10.86 -10.15
N PHE A 62 8.75 -11.45 -9.04
CA PHE A 62 9.48 -12.69 -8.97
C PHE A 62 9.00 -13.50 -7.75
N ALA A 63 8.56 -14.72 -8.00
CA ALA A 63 8.15 -15.69 -6.99
C ALA A 63 8.88 -17.01 -7.17
N GLY A 64 9.15 -17.68 -6.05
CA GLY A 64 9.90 -18.92 -5.97
C GLY A 64 9.86 -19.48 -4.56
N PHE A 65 10.80 -20.36 -4.21
CA PHE A 65 10.91 -20.85 -2.84
C PHE A 65 11.19 -19.69 -1.86
N GLU A 66 10.27 -19.45 -0.93
CA GLU A 66 10.33 -18.41 0.11
C GLU A 66 10.48 -16.96 -0.40
N ILE A 67 10.34 -16.73 -1.70
CA ILE A 67 10.38 -15.42 -2.34
C ILE A 67 9.04 -15.12 -3.05
N SER A 68 8.51 -13.94 -2.79
CA SER A 68 7.38 -13.32 -3.50
C SER A 68 7.63 -11.82 -3.44
N ALA A 69 8.24 -11.26 -4.48
CA ALA A 69 8.78 -9.91 -4.41
C ALA A 69 8.66 -9.14 -5.73
N LEU A 70 8.63 -7.81 -5.62
CA LEU A 70 8.77 -6.88 -6.72
C LEU A 70 10.19 -6.30 -6.73
N SER A 71 10.74 -6.14 -7.92
CA SER A 71 12.06 -5.57 -8.16
C SER A 71 12.04 -4.54 -9.27
N SER A 72 13.09 -3.73 -9.39
CA SER A 72 13.25 -2.80 -10.51
C SER A 72 13.58 -3.49 -11.83
N GLY A 73 14.02 -4.75 -11.80
CA GLY A 73 14.51 -5.47 -12.97
C GLY A 73 14.88 -6.91 -12.67
N LEU A 74 15.05 -7.70 -13.72
CA LEU A 74 15.61 -9.05 -13.66
C LEU A 74 16.96 -9.06 -14.37
N VAL A 75 17.92 -9.83 -13.85
CA VAL A 75 19.25 -10.00 -14.43
C VAL A 75 19.63 -11.48 -14.47
N PRO A 76 20.56 -11.91 -15.34
CA PRO A 76 21.13 -13.24 -15.28
C PRO A 76 21.70 -13.56 -13.88
N SER A 77 21.42 -14.76 -13.37
CA SER A 77 21.98 -15.22 -12.11
C SER A 77 23.49 -15.38 -12.23
N ILE A 78 24.21 -14.96 -11.19
CA ILE A 78 25.66 -15.12 -11.09
C ILE A 78 26.09 -16.59 -10.94
N TYR A 79 25.18 -17.47 -10.52
CA TYR A 79 25.42 -18.90 -10.35
C TYR A 79 25.02 -19.69 -11.60
N ASP A 80 24.08 -19.17 -12.38
CA ASP A 80 23.55 -19.82 -13.59
C ASP A 80 23.02 -18.73 -14.56
N PRO A 81 23.85 -18.27 -15.53
CA PRO A 81 23.48 -17.18 -16.43
C PRO A 81 22.28 -17.46 -17.34
N ALA A 82 21.84 -18.72 -17.45
CA ALA A 82 20.62 -19.07 -18.17
C ALA A 82 19.34 -18.73 -17.37
N ARG A 83 19.46 -18.41 -16.09
CA ARG A 83 18.35 -18.07 -15.19
C ARG A 83 18.30 -16.60 -14.87
N LEU A 84 17.11 -16.12 -14.56
CA LEU A 84 16.89 -14.75 -14.11
C LEU A 84 16.75 -14.69 -12.59
N THR A 85 17.26 -13.61 -12.00
CA THR A 85 17.14 -13.29 -10.58
C THR A 85 16.77 -11.81 -10.43
N PRO A 86 15.96 -11.43 -9.42
CA PRO A 86 15.53 -10.04 -9.27
C PRO A 86 16.65 -9.14 -8.72
N VAL A 87 16.68 -7.90 -9.20
CA VAL A 87 17.63 -6.86 -8.77
C VAL A 87 17.21 -6.31 -7.40
N GLN A 88 18.18 -6.19 -6.48
CA GLN A 88 17.98 -5.55 -5.18
C GLN A 88 17.89 -4.01 -5.30
N PRO A 89 17.17 -3.32 -4.40
CA PRO A 89 16.39 -3.85 -3.28
C PRO A 89 15.09 -4.51 -3.74
N LEU A 90 14.53 -5.38 -2.90
CA LEU A 90 13.24 -6.05 -3.15
C LEU A 90 12.13 -5.49 -2.25
N ILE A 91 10.90 -5.49 -2.79
CA ILE A 91 9.67 -5.22 -2.04
C ILE A 91 8.90 -6.54 -1.89
N TRP A 92 8.64 -6.97 -0.65
CA TRP A 92 7.86 -8.18 -0.39
C TRP A 92 6.41 -8.01 -0.85
N ILE A 93 5.85 -9.01 -1.53
CA ILE A 93 4.50 -8.96 -2.08
C ILE A 93 3.63 -9.96 -1.34
N THR A 94 2.52 -9.46 -0.77
CA THR A 94 1.45 -10.24 -0.17
C THR A 94 0.12 -9.95 -0.87
N GLY A 95 -0.89 -10.78 -0.61
CA GLY A 95 -2.18 -10.69 -1.29
C GLY A 95 -2.22 -11.50 -2.59
N ASP A 96 -3.28 -11.31 -3.36
CA ASP A 96 -3.51 -12.02 -4.62
C ASP A 96 -3.20 -11.13 -5.83
N LEU A 97 -2.39 -11.62 -6.77
CA LEU A 97 -2.17 -10.96 -8.06
C LEU A 97 -3.37 -11.14 -9.01
N GLY A 98 -4.25 -12.08 -8.70
CA GLY A 98 -5.30 -12.57 -9.56
C GLY A 98 -4.81 -13.74 -10.42
N GLN A 99 -5.68 -14.74 -10.58
CA GLN A 99 -5.38 -15.97 -11.31
C GLN A 99 -4.87 -15.71 -12.73
N SER A 100 -5.50 -14.76 -13.45
CA SER A 100 -5.12 -14.42 -14.83
C SER A 100 -3.71 -13.85 -14.91
N VAL A 101 -3.32 -12.97 -13.98
CA VAL A 101 -1.96 -12.43 -13.93
C VAL A 101 -0.97 -13.57 -13.64
N TYR A 102 -1.23 -14.37 -12.60
CA TYR A 102 -0.31 -15.43 -12.18
C TYR A 102 -0.10 -16.54 -13.22
N GLN A 103 -1.13 -16.84 -14.03
CA GLN A 103 -1.04 -17.82 -15.12
C GLN A 103 -0.25 -17.32 -16.33
N ASN A 104 -0.21 -16.01 -16.56
CA ASN A 104 0.50 -15.41 -17.69
C ASN A 104 1.94 -14.99 -17.36
N LEU A 105 2.38 -15.15 -16.11
CA LEU A 105 3.79 -14.99 -15.75
C LEU A 105 4.66 -16.03 -16.46
N GLN A 106 5.87 -15.63 -16.82
CA GLN A 106 6.90 -16.55 -17.29
C GLN A 106 7.32 -17.48 -16.15
N GLN A 107 7.88 -18.63 -16.50
CA GLN A 107 8.31 -19.63 -15.54
C GLN A 107 9.70 -20.18 -15.89
N GLN A 108 10.56 -20.31 -14.89
CA GLN A 108 11.77 -21.13 -14.95
C GLN A 108 11.58 -22.37 -14.05
N SER A 109 11.92 -23.53 -14.60
CA SER A 109 11.80 -24.84 -13.94
C SER A 109 13.17 -25.38 -13.53
N ASP A 110 13.17 -26.54 -12.87
CA ASP A 110 14.38 -27.28 -12.45
C ASP A 110 15.34 -26.47 -11.56
N THR A 111 14.81 -25.50 -10.82
CA THR A 111 15.56 -24.53 -10.02
C THR A 111 16.35 -25.24 -8.91
N PRO A 112 17.45 -24.64 -8.40
CA PRO A 112 18.22 -25.24 -7.31
C PRO A 112 17.39 -25.50 -6.03
N SER A 113 16.31 -24.73 -5.84
CA SER A 113 15.36 -24.92 -4.73
C SER A 113 14.43 -26.12 -4.90
N GLY A 114 14.30 -26.65 -6.13
CA GLY A 114 13.30 -27.67 -6.48
C GLY A 114 11.90 -27.12 -6.73
N TYR A 115 11.67 -25.81 -6.56
CA TYR A 115 10.38 -25.16 -6.82
C TYR A 115 10.43 -24.32 -8.10
N PRO A 116 9.39 -24.37 -8.96
CA PRO A 116 9.31 -23.46 -10.11
C PRO A 116 9.32 -22.00 -9.66
N GLU A 117 10.05 -21.16 -10.39
CA GLU A 117 10.08 -19.72 -10.17
C GLU A 117 9.25 -19.04 -11.26
N LYS A 118 8.38 -18.12 -10.87
CA LYS A 118 7.53 -17.33 -11.77
C LYS A 118 7.91 -15.87 -11.76
N PHE A 119 7.92 -15.24 -12.91
CA PHE A 119 8.32 -13.85 -13.03
C PHE A 119 7.67 -13.14 -14.20
N GLY A 120 7.66 -11.81 -14.15
CA GLY A 120 7.12 -10.99 -15.22
C GLY A 120 7.02 -9.52 -14.84
N HIS A 121 6.94 -8.66 -15.85
CA HIS A 121 6.70 -7.25 -15.65
C HIS A 121 5.23 -7.02 -15.33
N ILE A 122 4.94 -6.35 -14.21
CA ILE A 122 3.57 -6.10 -13.77
C ILE A 122 3.40 -4.66 -13.30
N ARG A 123 2.17 -4.17 -13.41
CA ARG A 123 1.68 -3.01 -12.66
C ARG A 123 0.83 -3.53 -11.51
N LEU A 124 1.09 -3.05 -10.30
CA LEU A 124 0.26 -3.39 -9.14
C LEU A 124 -0.16 -2.16 -8.38
N THR A 125 -1.31 -2.27 -7.72
CA THR A 125 -1.82 -1.32 -6.74
C THR A 125 -1.97 -2.04 -5.42
N GLY A 126 -1.55 -1.40 -4.33
CA GLY A 126 -1.65 -1.97 -2.99
C GLY A 126 -1.18 -1.03 -1.89
N LEU A 127 -1.29 -1.48 -0.64
CA LEU A 127 -0.81 -0.75 0.53
C LEU A 127 0.70 -0.93 0.67
N PHE A 128 1.48 0.15 0.52
CA PHE A 128 2.93 0.13 0.76
C PHE A 128 3.24 0.35 2.24
N GLN A 129 4.17 -0.45 2.77
CA GLN A 129 4.62 -0.37 4.15
C GLN A 129 6.13 -0.52 4.24
N GLN A 130 6.75 0.25 5.14
CA GLN A 130 8.15 0.12 5.52
C GLN A 130 8.25 -0.57 6.89
N GLY A 131 9.17 -1.52 7.03
CA GLY A 131 9.28 -2.33 8.22
C GLY A 131 10.20 -3.54 8.02
N LYS A 132 9.77 -4.69 8.53
CA LYS A 132 10.42 -5.99 8.39
C LYS A 132 9.38 -7.01 7.98
N PHE A 133 9.61 -7.68 6.86
CA PHE A 133 8.62 -8.52 6.20
C PHE A 133 9.26 -9.73 5.53
N GLY A 134 8.41 -10.64 5.05
CA GLY A 134 8.81 -11.86 4.35
C GLY A 134 9.42 -12.90 5.28
N HIS A 135 10.01 -13.92 4.68
CA HIS A 135 10.66 -14.99 5.43
C HIS A 135 11.83 -14.41 6.25
N LEU A 136 11.83 -14.68 7.57
CA LEU A 136 12.86 -14.24 8.52
C LEU A 136 13.15 -12.74 8.46
N ASP A 137 12.13 -11.90 8.25
CA ASP A 137 12.26 -10.43 8.27
C ASP A 137 13.27 -9.86 7.24
N ALA A 138 13.52 -10.60 6.15
CA ALA A 138 14.54 -10.28 5.16
C ALA A 138 14.25 -9.03 4.31
N TYR A 139 13.00 -8.54 4.29
CA TYR A 139 12.58 -7.44 3.42
C TYR A 139 12.27 -6.19 4.23
N ASN A 140 12.74 -5.03 3.75
CA ASN A 140 12.50 -3.73 4.40
C ASN A 140 11.16 -3.09 4.00
N PHE A 141 10.52 -3.62 2.96
CA PHE A 141 9.33 -3.04 2.33
C PHE A 141 8.34 -4.16 2.00
N GLN A 142 7.05 -3.85 2.08
CA GLN A 142 5.97 -4.72 1.63
C GLN A 142 4.95 -3.93 0.80
N ILE A 143 4.35 -4.57 -0.19
CA ILE A 143 3.07 -4.14 -0.76
C ILE A 143 2.04 -5.25 -0.58
N SER A 144 0.95 -4.92 0.12
CA SER A 144 -0.25 -5.77 0.19
C SER A 144 -1.14 -5.47 -1.01
N VAL A 145 -1.11 -6.36 -2.00
CA VAL A 145 -1.72 -6.15 -3.32
C VAL A 145 -3.24 -6.18 -3.24
N THR A 146 -3.88 -5.21 -3.90
CA THR A 146 -5.32 -5.14 -4.13
C THR A 146 -5.70 -5.32 -5.59
N GLN A 147 -4.78 -4.99 -6.51
CA GLN A 147 -4.98 -5.14 -7.94
C GLN A 147 -3.61 -5.35 -8.61
N ALA A 148 -3.55 -6.21 -9.62
CA ALA A 148 -2.38 -6.34 -10.48
C ALA A 148 -2.80 -6.52 -11.93
N THR A 149 -1.89 -6.21 -12.85
CA THR A 149 -2.04 -6.42 -14.28
C THR A 149 -0.67 -6.72 -14.87
N ILE A 150 -0.62 -7.70 -15.77
CA ILE A 150 0.60 -8.01 -16.51
C ILE A 150 0.89 -6.92 -17.53
N LEU A 151 2.16 -6.57 -17.67
CA LEU A 151 2.65 -5.64 -18.68
C LEU A 151 3.38 -6.40 -19.78
N PRO A 152 3.39 -5.87 -21.02
CA PRO A 152 4.15 -6.45 -22.12
C PRO A 152 5.67 -6.41 -21.87
#